data_AF-A0A835H3C3-F1
#
_entry.id   AF-A0A835H3C3-F1
#
_cell.length_a   1.000
_cell.length_b   1.000
_cell.length_c   1.000
_cell.angle_alpha   90.00
_cell.angle_beta   90.00
_cell.angle_gamma   90.00
#
_symmetry.space_group_name_H-M   'P 1'
#
loop_
_entity.id
_entity.type
_entity.pdbx_description
1 polymer ?
#
loop_
_entity_poly.entity_id
_entity_poly.type
_entity_poly.pdbx_seq_one_letter_code
_entity_poly.pdbx_strand_id
1 'polypeptide(L)'
;MSEGLDHETLNENVKKAQYAVRGQKPLTFPRQVVALCQAPFLLDDPNVGLVIPADAISRAKHYLSLTSGGLGAYSDSRGLPGVR
;
A
#
# COMPACT_ATOMS: atom_id res chain seq x y z
N MET A 1 13.37 -18.49 -4.21
CA MET A 1 11.91 -18.45 -3.94
C MET A 1 11.77 -18.59 -2.44
N SER A 2 11.05 -17.71 -1.74
CA SER A 2 10.86 -17.84 -0.29
C SER A 2 9.99 -19.07 -0.03
N GLU A 3 10.50 -20.04 0.72
CA GLU A 3 9.66 -21.16 1.18
C GLU A 3 8.52 -20.60 2.04
N GLY A 4 7.29 -21.06 1.78
CA GLY A 4 6.11 -20.68 2.55
C GLY A 4 6.18 -21.22 3.99
N LEU A 5 5.45 -20.59 4.90
CA LEU A 5 5.35 -21.05 6.29
C LEU A 5 4.47 -22.31 6.38
N ASP A 6 4.81 -23.23 7.29
CA ASP A 6 4.04 -24.46 7.51
C ASP A 6 2.64 -24.15 8.08
N HIS A 7 1.62 -24.43 7.28
CA HIS A 7 0.23 -24.05 7.53
C HIS A 7 -0.32 -24.59 8.86
N GLU A 8 0.12 -25.77 9.31
CA GLU A 8 -0.42 -26.39 10.52
C GLU A 8 0.07 -25.72 11.81
N THR A 9 1.23 -25.05 11.78
CA THR A 9 1.84 -24.39 12.94
C THR A 9 1.35 -22.96 13.16
N LEU A 10 0.59 -22.40 12.22
CA LEU A 10 0.18 -21.01 12.22
C LEU A 10 -1.13 -20.81 12.99
N ASN A 11 -1.26 -19.65 13.65
CA ASN A 11 -2.54 -19.25 14.21
C ASN A 11 -3.55 -18.88 13.09
N GLU A 12 -4.84 -18.94 13.40
CA GLU A 12 -5.93 -18.69 12.44
C GLU A 12 -5.88 -17.31 11.77
N ASN A 13 -5.32 -16.30 12.44
CA ASN A 13 -5.20 -14.95 11.88
C ASN A 13 -4.10 -14.89 10.81
N VAL A 14 -2.99 -15.60 11.02
CA VAL A 14 -1.88 -15.67 10.06
C VAL A 14 -2.27 -16.53 8.86
N LYS A 15 -3.02 -17.63 9.07
CA LYS A 15 -3.58 -18.46 7.98
C LYS A 15 -4.41 -17.65 6.97
N LYS A 16 -5.15 -16.63 7.44
CA LYS A 16 -5.94 -15.73 6.60
C LYS A 16 -5.09 -14.76 5.76
N ALA A 17 -3.84 -14.50 6.15
CA ALA A 17 -2.90 -13.69 5.38
C ALA A 17 -2.32 -14.50 4.21
N GLN A 18 -3.15 -14.72 3.19
CA GLN A 18 -2.96 -15.68 2.11
C GLN A 18 -1.58 -15.58 1.41
N TYR A 19 -1.01 -14.38 1.27
CA TYR A 19 0.28 -14.17 0.59
C TYR A 19 1.50 -14.50 1.46
N ALA A 20 1.44 -14.21 2.77
CA ALA A 20 2.55 -14.46 3.70
C ALA A 20 2.71 -15.96 3.96
N VAL A 21 1.58 -16.68 4.03
CA VAL A 21 1.56 -18.12 4.27
C VAL A 21 1.97 -18.92 3.03
N ARG A 22 1.60 -18.45 1.83
CA ARG A 22 1.86 -19.18 0.57
C ARG A 22 3.16 -18.78 -0.13
N GLY A 23 4.00 -17.95 0.50
CA GLY A 23 5.25 -17.43 -0.11
C GLY A 23 5.00 -16.65 -1.40
N GLN A 24 3.79 -16.11 -1.61
CA GLN A 24 3.44 -15.41 -2.84
C GLN A 24 4.09 -14.03 -2.87
N LYS A 25 4.51 -13.62 -4.08
CA LYS A 25 5.07 -12.27 -4.25
C LYS A 25 4.05 -11.23 -3.79
N PRO A 26 4.48 -10.25 -3.00
CA PRO A 26 3.59 -9.23 -2.53
C PRO A 26 3.01 -8.42 -3.71
N LEU A 27 1.69 -8.15 -3.73
CA LEU A 27 1.07 -7.28 -4.74
C LEU A 27 1.82 -5.95 -4.84
N THR A 28 2.37 -5.68 -6.03
CA THR A 28 3.30 -4.57 -6.28
C THR A 28 2.58 -3.22 -6.31
N PHE A 29 1.48 -3.13 -7.05
CA PHE A 29 0.69 -1.91 -7.21
C PHE A 29 0.22 -1.29 -5.88
N PRO A 30 -0.51 -1.99 -4.98
CA PRO A 30 -0.98 -1.38 -3.74
C PRO A 30 0.17 -0.96 -2.82
N ARG A 31 1.31 -1.67 -2.86
CA ARG A 31 2.50 -1.29 -2.08
C ARG A 31 3.15 -0.01 -2.59
N GLN A 32 3.28 0.12 -3.91
CA GLN A 32 3.82 1.33 -4.54
C GLN A 32 2.97 2.55 -4.21
N VAL A 33 1.64 2.42 -4.31
CA VAL A 33 0.70 3.50 -3.96
C VAL A 33 0.83 3.89 -2.49
N VAL A 34 0.80 2.91 -1.57
CA VAL A 34 0.90 3.18 -0.12
C VAL A 34 2.26 3.79 0.24
N ALA A 35 3.36 3.33 -0.37
CA ALA A 35 4.69 3.88 -0.14
C ALA A 35 4.76 5.36 -0.52
N LEU A 36 4.21 5.74 -1.67
CA LEU A 36 4.14 7.14 -2.10
C LEU A 36 3.24 7.99 -1.20
N CYS A 37 2.12 7.45 -0.72
CA CYS A 37 1.27 8.18 0.22
C CYS A 37 1.94 8.37 1.60
N GLN A 38 2.80 7.44 2.03
CA GLN A 38 3.56 7.51 3.29
C GLN A 38 4.78 8.43 3.18
N ALA A 39 5.38 8.53 2.00
CA ALA A 39 6.53 9.40 1.72
C ALA A 39 6.23 10.35 0.54
N PRO A 40 5.35 11.36 0.72
CA PRO A 40 4.94 12.24 -0.38
C PRO A 40 6.09 13.00 -1.04
N PHE A 41 7.18 13.27 -0.32
CA PHE A 41 8.38 13.94 -0.85
C PHE A 41 9.04 13.17 -2.01
N LEU A 42 8.78 11.86 -2.14
CA LEU A 42 9.26 11.07 -3.29
C LEU A 42 8.56 11.47 -4.59
N LEU A 43 7.39 12.12 -4.54
CA LEU A 43 6.69 12.59 -5.74
C LEU A 43 7.36 13.80 -6.39
N ASP A 44 8.26 14.49 -5.66
CA ASP A 44 9.02 15.63 -6.15
C ASP A 44 10.34 15.20 -6.82
N ASP A 45 10.75 13.93 -6.65
CA ASP A 45 11.95 13.39 -7.31
C ASP A 45 11.66 13.15 -8.81
N PRO A 46 12.43 13.77 -9.73
CA PRO A 46 12.25 13.57 -11.17
C PRO A 46 12.45 12.11 -11.62
N ASN A 47 13.15 11.30 -10.83
CA ASN A 47 13.43 9.90 -11.11
C ASN A 47 12.37 8.93 -10.59
N VAL A 48 11.35 9.40 -9.86
CA VAL A 48 10.32 8.52 -9.27
C VAL A 48 9.63 7.66 -10.32
N GLY A 49 9.43 8.19 -11.53
CA GLY A 49 8.83 7.49 -12.68
C GLY A 49 9.70 6.38 -13.28
N LEU A 50 10.98 6.31 -12.94
CA LEU A 50 11.87 5.21 -13.36
C LEU A 50 11.64 3.95 -12.52
N VAL A 51 11.23 4.11 -11.27
CA VAL A 51 11.08 3.03 -10.29
C VAL A 51 9.62 2.67 -10.05
N ILE A 52 8.73 3.66 -10.12
CA ILE A 52 7.30 3.50 -9.86
C ILE A 52 6.51 3.83 -11.13
N PRO A 53 5.57 2.95 -11.55
CA PRO A 53 4.80 3.19 -12.76
C PRO A 53 3.83 4.37 -12.60
N ALA A 54 3.50 5.00 -13.72
CA ALA A 54 2.71 6.24 -13.76
C ALA A 54 1.30 6.09 -13.16
N ASP A 55 0.69 4.90 -13.28
CA ASP A 55 -0.61 4.59 -12.70
C ASP A 55 -0.58 4.60 -11.16
N ALA A 56 0.46 4.05 -10.54
CA ALA A 56 0.66 4.08 -9.09
C ALA A 56 0.93 5.51 -8.59
N ILE A 57 1.74 6.29 -9.34
CA ILE A 57 1.99 7.70 -9.03
C ILE A 57 0.68 8.51 -9.10
N SER A 58 -0.09 8.34 -10.17
CA SER A 58 -1.38 9.03 -10.35
C SER A 58 -2.36 8.66 -9.23
N ARG A 59 -2.41 7.39 -8.84
CA ARG A 59 -3.27 6.93 -7.74
C ARG A 59 -2.86 7.52 -6.39
N ALA A 60 -1.56 7.57 -6.10
CA ALA A 60 -1.05 8.17 -4.87
C ALA A 60 -1.36 9.68 -4.79
N LYS A 61 -1.12 10.42 -5.89
CA LYS A 61 -1.47 11.84 -5.99
C LYS A 61 -2.97 12.08 -5.78
N HIS A 62 -3.81 11.22 -6.35
CA HIS A 62 -5.25 11.28 -6.14
C HIS A 62 -5.63 11.08 -4.66
N TYR A 63 -5.10 10.06 -3.99
CA TYR A 63 -5.39 9.85 -2.57
C TYR A 63 -4.89 10.99 -1.68
N LEU A 64 -3.69 11.51 -1.94
CA LEU A 64 -3.16 12.66 -1.20
C LEU A 64 -4.04 13.91 -1.37
N SER A 65 -4.63 14.11 -2.55
CA SER A 65 -5.58 15.22 -2.78
C SER A 65 -6.88 15.10 -1.99
N LEU A 66 -7.25 13.88 -1.58
CA LEU A 66 -8.43 13.60 -0.75
C LEU A 66 -8.15 13.72 0.75
N THR A 67 -6.87 13.81 1.14
CA THR A 67 -6.46 13.87 2.55
C THR A 67 -6.02 15.29 2.91
N SER A 68 -6.80 15.99 3.74
CA SER A 68 -6.51 17.36 4.19
C SER A 68 -5.35 17.45 5.21
N GLY A 69 -4.86 16.33 5.74
CA GLY A 69 -3.73 16.27 6.68
C GLY A 69 -2.76 15.11 6.42
N GLY A 70 -2.77 14.55 5.21
CA GLY A 70 -2.01 13.34 4.86
C GLY A 70 -2.53 12.08 5.55
N LEU A 71 -1.74 11.01 5.50
CA LEU A 71 -2.13 9.70 6.05
C LEU A 71 -2.14 9.61 7.58
N GLY A 72 -1.47 10.53 8.27
CA GLY A 72 -1.33 10.50 9.74
C GLY A 72 -2.44 11.22 10.50
N ALA A 73 -3.26 12.02 9.80
CA ALA A 73 -4.36 12.75 10.42
C ALA A 73 -5.60 11.86 10.55
N TYR A 74 -6.40 12.08 11.60
CA TYR A 74 -7.71 11.45 11.72
C TYR A 74 -8.63 11.89 10.58
N SER A 75 -9.37 10.93 10.01
CA SER A 75 -10.47 11.18 9.08
C SER A 75 -11.81 11.20 9.81
N ASP A 76 -12.89 11.51 9.08
CA ASP A 76 -14.26 11.22 9.54
C ASP A 76 -14.38 9.75 9.97
N SER A 77 -15.22 9.48 10.99
CA SER A 77 -15.40 8.13 11.54
C SER A 77 -15.97 7.14 10.53
N ARG A 78 -16.63 7.63 9.46
CA ARG A 78 -17.11 6.82 8.34
C ARG A 78 -16.09 6.69 7.20
N GLY A 79 -14.87 7.20 7.39
CA GLY A 79 -13.81 7.22 6.39
C GLY A 79 -13.86 8.41 5.44
N LEU A 80 -12.83 8.54 4.60
CA LEU A 80 -12.76 9.58 3.57
C LEU A 80 -13.80 9.31 2.47
N PRO A 81 -14.65 10.29 2.11
CA PRO A 81 -15.71 10.09 1.11
C PRO A 81 -15.21 9.59 -0.26
N GLY A 82 -13.99 9.96 -0.67
CA GLY A 82 -13.41 9.52 -1.94
C GLY A 82 -12.73 8.14 -1.90
N VAL A 83 -12.69 7.48 -0.74
CA VAL A 83 -12.07 6.15 -0.54
C VAL A 83 -13.10 5.08 -0.20
N ARG A 84 -14.16 5.46 0.53
CA ARG A 84 -15.25 4.59 0.96
C ARG A 84 -16.16 4.16 -0.21
#